data_AF-A0A9D6A027-F1
#
_entry.id   AF-A0A9D6A027-F1
#
_cell.length_a   1.000
_cell.length_b   1.000
_cell.length_c   1.000
_cell.angle_alpha   90.00
_cell.angle_beta   90.00
_cell.angle_gamma   90.00
#
_symmetry.space_group_name_H-M   'P 1'
#
loop_
_entity.id
_entity.type
_entity.pdbx_description
1 polymer ?
#
loop_
_entity_poly.entity_id
_entity_poly.type
_entity_poly.pdbx_seq_one_letter_code
_entity_poly.pdbx_strand_id
1 'polypeptide(L)'
;MNNQPQPPESPQPMPPAQQPAPMSAPPMQQPAMPPQMPVKKGLSKGALWGIIGGSVGFLLLIIVIVVVLLLNMGPSKEDYRQAVSWMNDESSKLNSLQYSSVRNPEAYKETVNSAIKSRDELNDKLSKSKIMHDKAVKEAYDKYKKAYDVAKPEMEGLSQYVEVYSEVRKKCDNVFYLGYISKKPDEVDKEVDQKYGDCTSLMQKLSKSDNSNVARFGKEWSDYYTSLKKYYVEYARAYTSGNFSARPRRPTEPSTTGYTLITNASRKVTDSGMDRYYNDFSSVVNQKLTALR
;
A
#
# COMPACT_ATOMS: atom_id res chain seq x y z
N MET A 1 24.55 -53.37 -3.16
CA MET A 1 23.69 -53.99 -4.19
C MET A 1 23.15 -52.87 -5.05
N ASN A 2 23.62 -52.84 -6.29
CA ASN A 2 23.38 -51.84 -7.33
C ASN A 2 22.31 -52.43 -8.26
N ASN A 3 21.30 -51.67 -8.69
CA ASN A 3 20.61 -51.94 -9.96
C ASN A 3 19.81 -50.73 -10.43
N GLN A 4 20.39 -50.05 -11.41
CA GLN A 4 19.74 -49.20 -12.39
C GLN A 4 20.10 -49.78 -13.77
N PRO A 5 19.16 -49.94 -14.72
CA PRO A 5 19.52 -50.12 -16.12
C PRO A 5 19.37 -48.82 -16.94
N GLN A 6 20.37 -48.56 -17.78
CA GLN A 6 20.46 -47.50 -18.80
C GLN A 6 19.66 -47.84 -20.10
N PRO A 7 19.36 -46.83 -20.95
CA PRO A 7 18.93 -46.97 -22.36
C PRO A 7 20.16 -46.89 -23.31
N PRO A 8 20.09 -46.73 -24.66
CA PRO A 8 19.00 -46.82 -25.67
C PRO A 8 19.38 -47.68 -26.92
N GLU A 9 18.45 -47.91 -27.87
CA GLU A 9 18.82 -48.20 -29.28
C GLU A 9 17.72 -47.79 -30.28
N SER A 10 18.15 -47.22 -31.41
CA SER A 10 17.45 -46.96 -32.69
C SER A 10 18.52 -47.14 -33.80
N PRO A 11 18.25 -47.19 -35.13
CA PRO A 11 17.03 -46.90 -35.91
C PRO A 11 16.74 -47.92 -37.06
N GLN A 12 15.68 -47.72 -37.88
CA GLN A 12 15.73 -47.69 -39.38
C GLN A 12 14.33 -47.69 -40.08
N PRO A 13 14.24 -47.32 -41.39
CA PRO A 13 13.14 -46.53 -41.99
C PRO A 13 12.18 -47.32 -42.91
N MET A 14 11.07 -46.69 -43.34
CA MET A 14 10.19 -47.19 -44.41
C MET A 14 9.96 -46.16 -45.54
N PRO A 15 9.69 -46.62 -46.80
CA PRO A 15 9.85 -45.84 -48.04
C PRO A 15 8.56 -45.12 -48.52
N PRO A 16 8.66 -44.26 -49.55
CA PRO A 16 7.58 -43.40 -50.03
C PRO A 16 6.69 -44.07 -51.10
N ALA A 17 5.39 -43.75 -51.11
CA ALA A 17 4.47 -44.15 -52.17
C ALA A 17 4.22 -43.01 -53.17
N GLN A 18 4.34 -43.34 -54.46
CA GLN A 18 4.29 -42.45 -55.63
C GLN A 18 2.86 -42.14 -56.12
N GLN A 19 2.71 -41.00 -56.78
CA GLN A 19 1.53 -40.55 -57.55
C GLN A 19 1.31 -41.38 -58.84
N PRO A 20 0.08 -41.43 -59.35
CA PRO A 20 -0.18 -41.70 -60.76
C PRO A 20 -0.65 -40.44 -61.53
N ALA A 21 -0.18 -40.31 -62.77
CA ALA A 21 -0.71 -39.47 -63.85
C ALA A 21 -0.66 -40.31 -65.16
N PRO A 22 -1.10 -39.82 -66.33
CA PRO A 22 -2.38 -39.21 -66.72
C PRO A 22 -3.01 -39.93 -67.95
N MET A 23 -4.26 -39.63 -68.34
CA MET A 23 -4.88 -39.86 -69.67
C MET A 23 -6.34 -39.35 -69.62
N SER A 24 -7.04 -38.85 -70.64
CA SER A 24 -6.83 -38.31 -72.01
C SER A 24 -8.22 -37.76 -72.44
N ALA A 25 -8.29 -36.76 -73.33
CA ALA A 25 -9.53 -36.08 -73.76
C ALA A 25 -10.26 -36.77 -74.94
N PRO A 26 -11.58 -36.51 -75.12
CA PRO A 26 -12.15 -36.25 -76.45
C PRO A 26 -13.19 -35.06 -76.48
N PRO A 27 -13.74 -34.65 -77.66
CA PRO A 27 -13.87 -33.22 -78.03
C PRO A 27 -15.31 -32.63 -78.22
N MET A 28 -15.33 -31.29 -78.36
CA MET A 28 -16.23 -30.37 -79.11
C MET A 28 -17.76 -30.33 -78.89
N GLN A 29 -18.30 -29.11 -78.66
CA GLN A 29 -19.07 -28.32 -79.64
C GLN A 29 -19.45 -26.92 -79.09
N GLN A 30 -19.22 -25.87 -79.90
CA GLN A 30 -19.80 -24.52 -79.77
C GLN A 30 -21.05 -24.41 -80.65
N PRO A 31 -21.98 -23.48 -80.33
CA PRO A 31 -22.56 -22.63 -81.39
C PRO A 31 -22.35 -21.12 -81.16
N ALA A 32 -22.54 -20.38 -82.26
CA ALA A 32 -22.01 -19.07 -82.61
C ALA A 32 -22.69 -17.82 -82.00
N MET A 33 -21.93 -16.71 -82.06
CA MET A 33 -22.19 -15.26 -81.78
C MET A 33 -23.26 -14.62 -82.72
N PRO A 34 -23.80 -13.36 -82.56
CA PRO A 34 -23.08 -12.09 -82.23
C PRO A 34 -23.94 -10.98 -81.50
N PRO A 35 -23.67 -9.65 -81.62
CA PRO A 35 -22.74 -8.86 -80.80
C PRO A 35 -23.40 -7.64 -80.07
N GLN A 36 -22.76 -7.08 -79.03
CA GLN A 36 -22.57 -5.62 -78.78
C GLN A 36 -22.23 -5.34 -77.31
N MET A 37 -21.06 -4.73 -77.08
CA MET A 37 -20.90 -3.72 -76.02
C MET A 37 -21.42 -2.37 -76.55
N PRO A 38 -21.60 -1.28 -75.75
CA PRO A 38 -21.52 -1.13 -74.29
C PRO A 38 -22.69 -0.31 -73.70
N VAL A 39 -23.08 -0.52 -72.43
CA VAL A 39 -23.65 0.58 -71.63
C VAL A 39 -23.04 0.58 -70.24
N LYS A 40 -22.15 1.56 -70.02
CA LYS A 40 -21.80 2.07 -68.69
C LYS A 40 -23.06 2.63 -68.04
N LYS A 41 -23.38 2.21 -66.81
CA LYS A 41 -23.77 3.10 -65.69
C LYS A 41 -24.28 2.25 -64.51
N GLY A 42 -23.71 2.52 -63.33
CA GLY A 42 -24.32 2.08 -62.08
C GLY A 42 -23.38 1.73 -60.93
N LEU A 43 -22.14 2.25 -60.88
CA LEU A 43 -21.40 2.20 -59.61
C LEU A 43 -22.04 3.20 -58.65
N SER A 44 -22.56 2.64 -57.56
CA SER A 44 -23.05 3.30 -56.35
C SER A 44 -22.33 4.63 -56.08
N LYS A 45 -23.12 5.71 -56.03
CA LYS A 45 -22.71 7.03 -55.54
C LYS A 45 -22.47 6.95 -54.03
N GLY A 46 -21.32 6.44 -53.62
CA GLY A 46 -20.93 6.38 -52.22
C GLY A 46 -19.42 6.37 -51.93
N ALA A 47 -18.56 6.44 -52.94
CA ALA A 47 -17.11 6.26 -52.76
C ALA A 47 -16.26 7.39 -53.37
N LEU A 48 -16.70 8.65 -53.25
CA LEU A 48 -15.98 9.81 -53.80
C LEU A 48 -15.82 10.99 -52.84
N TRP A 49 -15.78 10.74 -51.53
CA TRP A 49 -15.32 11.73 -50.55
C TRP A 49 -14.37 11.03 -49.57
N GLY A 50 -13.08 11.37 -49.60
CA GLY A 50 -12.18 11.06 -48.47
C GLY A 50 -10.69 10.83 -48.75
N ILE A 51 -10.22 10.71 -50.00
CA ILE A 51 -8.77 10.52 -50.26
C ILE A 51 -7.95 11.82 -50.00
N ILE A 52 -8.60 12.93 -49.64
CA ILE A 52 -7.94 14.19 -49.25
C ILE A 52 -8.11 14.48 -47.73
N GLY A 53 -8.28 13.43 -46.92
CA GLY A 53 -8.27 13.49 -45.45
C GLY A 53 -7.22 12.57 -44.80
N GLY A 54 -6.29 12.01 -45.58
CA GLY A 54 -5.44 10.90 -45.16
C GLY A 54 -4.07 11.26 -44.57
N SER A 55 -3.64 12.52 -44.57
CA SER A 55 -2.31 12.90 -44.08
C SER A 55 -2.26 13.11 -42.56
N VAL A 56 -3.30 13.70 -41.97
CA VAL A 56 -3.35 13.96 -40.52
C VAL A 56 -3.57 12.66 -39.74
N GLY A 57 -4.41 11.75 -40.24
CA GLY A 57 -4.60 10.42 -39.65
C GLY A 57 -3.35 9.54 -39.75
N PHE A 58 -2.60 9.61 -40.86
CA PHE A 58 -1.35 8.87 -41.03
C PHE A 58 -0.21 9.41 -40.15
N LEU A 59 -0.12 10.73 -39.95
CA LEU A 59 0.81 11.33 -38.98
C LEU A 59 0.48 10.91 -37.55
N LEU A 60 -0.79 10.92 -37.14
CA LEU A 60 -1.18 10.42 -35.81
C LEU A 60 -0.95 8.91 -35.69
N LEU A 61 -1.20 8.11 -36.73
CA LEU A 61 -0.90 6.68 -36.76
C LEU A 61 0.62 6.44 -36.66
N ILE A 62 1.44 7.18 -37.39
CA ILE A 62 2.91 7.13 -37.29
C ILE A 62 3.34 7.55 -35.90
N ILE A 63 2.79 8.61 -35.32
CA ILE A 63 3.11 9.04 -33.95
C ILE A 63 2.73 7.92 -32.97
N VAL A 64 1.56 7.29 -33.13
CA VAL A 64 1.16 6.13 -32.30
C VAL A 64 2.09 4.94 -32.52
N ILE A 65 2.47 4.60 -33.75
CA ILE A 65 3.38 3.48 -34.06
C ILE A 65 4.79 3.77 -33.55
N VAL A 66 5.31 4.98 -33.75
CA VAL A 66 6.62 5.42 -33.25
C VAL A 66 6.61 5.45 -31.72
N VAL A 67 5.55 5.93 -31.10
CA VAL A 67 5.35 5.85 -29.65
C VAL A 67 5.29 4.39 -29.20
N VAL A 68 4.58 3.50 -29.89
CA VAL A 68 4.54 2.05 -29.58
C VAL A 68 5.90 1.39 -29.79
N LEU A 69 6.66 1.74 -30.82
CA LEU A 69 8.01 1.20 -31.07
C LEU A 69 9.01 1.71 -30.03
N LEU A 70 8.95 2.98 -29.64
CA LEU A 70 9.76 3.55 -28.57
C LEU A 70 9.38 2.98 -27.20
N LEU A 71 8.10 2.69 -26.96
CA LEU A 71 7.60 2.02 -25.74
C LEU A 71 7.92 0.51 -25.73
N ASN A 72 8.10 -0.11 -26.90
CA ASN A 72 8.55 -1.49 -27.04
C ASN A 72 10.07 -1.65 -26.92
N MET A 73 10.84 -0.55 -26.89
CA MET A 73 12.22 -0.60 -26.41
C MET A 73 12.17 -0.76 -24.90
N GLY A 74 12.27 -2.02 -24.45
CA GLY A 74 12.32 -2.34 -23.03
C GLY A 74 13.44 -1.59 -22.31
N PRO A 75 13.38 -1.50 -20.98
CA PRO A 75 14.31 -0.69 -20.21
C PRO A 75 15.76 -1.15 -20.42
N SER A 76 16.68 -0.20 -20.49
CA SER A 76 18.10 -0.48 -20.68
C SER A 76 18.79 -0.86 -19.35
N LYS A 77 19.99 -1.44 -19.44
CA LYS A 77 20.83 -1.74 -18.27
C LYS A 77 21.10 -0.52 -17.39
N GLU A 78 21.25 0.65 -18.00
CA GLU A 78 21.49 1.90 -17.27
C GLU A 78 20.25 2.38 -16.52
N ASP A 79 19.05 2.17 -17.07
CA ASP A 79 17.79 2.46 -16.36
C ASP A 79 17.67 1.63 -15.08
N TYR A 80 18.03 0.34 -15.14
CA TYR A 80 18.07 -0.53 -13.95
C TYR A 80 19.17 -0.15 -12.96
N ARG A 81 20.37 0.20 -13.43
CA ARG A 81 21.46 0.66 -12.57
C ARG A 81 21.07 1.93 -11.82
N GLN A 82 20.43 2.88 -12.50
CA GLN A 82 19.95 4.11 -11.91
C GLN A 82 18.89 3.84 -10.84
N ALA A 83 17.94 2.94 -11.10
CA ALA A 83 16.94 2.53 -10.10
C ALA A 83 17.59 1.93 -8.84
N VAL A 84 18.54 1.00 -9.01
CA VAL A 84 19.30 0.42 -7.88
C VAL A 84 20.06 1.50 -7.11
N SER A 85 20.65 2.48 -7.81
CA SER A 85 21.34 3.61 -7.16
C SER A 85 20.39 4.43 -6.28
N TRP A 86 19.16 4.69 -6.73
CA TRP A 86 18.18 5.42 -5.91
C TRP A 86 17.74 4.61 -4.69
N MET A 87 17.54 3.30 -4.84
CA MET A 87 17.19 2.41 -3.73
C MET A 87 18.31 2.34 -2.67
N ASN A 88 19.57 2.34 -3.10
CA ASN A 88 20.73 2.36 -2.20
C ASN A 88 20.90 3.71 -1.49
N ASP A 89 20.68 4.83 -2.20
CA ASP A 89 20.68 6.17 -1.60
C ASP A 89 19.60 6.27 -0.50
N GLU A 90 18.39 5.79 -0.79
CA GLU A 90 17.31 5.76 0.19
C GLU A 90 17.67 4.85 1.39
N SER A 91 18.18 3.65 1.15
CA SER A 91 18.59 2.74 2.22
C SER A 91 19.66 3.37 3.13
N SER A 92 20.64 4.06 2.55
CA SER A 92 21.66 4.80 3.29
C SER A 92 21.04 5.89 4.19
N LYS A 93 20.08 6.66 3.65
CA LYS A 93 19.33 7.67 4.41
C LYS A 93 18.50 7.03 5.53
N LEU A 94 17.83 5.91 5.28
CA LEU A 94 17.06 5.23 6.32
C LEU A 94 17.96 4.66 7.42
N ASN A 95 19.13 4.12 7.07
CA ASN A 95 20.10 3.63 8.04
C ASN A 95 20.68 4.74 8.92
N SER A 96 20.90 5.95 8.38
CA SER A 96 21.36 7.08 9.18
C SER A 96 20.29 7.60 10.16
N LEU A 97 19.02 7.32 9.88
CA LEU A 97 17.87 7.67 10.73
C LEU A 97 17.61 6.65 11.86
N GLN A 98 18.29 5.49 11.86
CA GLN A 98 17.99 4.37 12.77
C GLN A 98 18.25 4.66 14.27
N TYR A 99 18.87 5.80 14.59
CA TYR A 99 19.33 6.15 15.94
C TYR A 99 18.42 7.11 16.75
N SER A 100 17.14 7.28 16.39
CA SER A 100 16.25 8.16 17.16
C SER A 100 15.64 7.47 18.38
N SER A 101 15.76 8.12 19.53
CA SER A 101 15.18 7.64 20.78
C SER A 101 13.71 8.00 20.87
N VAL A 102 12.84 7.00 21.08
CA VAL A 102 11.41 7.19 21.41
C VAL A 102 11.21 8.06 22.67
N ARG A 103 12.27 8.29 23.46
CA ARG A 103 12.24 9.18 24.63
C ARG A 103 12.15 10.67 24.28
N ASN A 104 12.50 11.06 23.06
CA ASN A 104 12.35 12.43 22.55
C ASN A 104 11.29 12.43 21.43
N PRO A 105 10.02 12.79 21.74
CA PRO A 105 8.94 12.78 20.77
C PRO A 105 9.21 13.62 19.53
N GLU A 106 9.85 14.78 19.69
CA GLU A 106 10.18 15.70 18.61
C GLU A 106 11.20 15.10 17.65
N ALA A 107 12.29 14.53 18.17
CA ALA A 107 13.30 13.85 17.37
C ALA A 107 12.74 12.59 16.69
N TYR A 108 11.88 11.84 17.39
CA TYR A 108 11.21 10.69 16.82
C TYR A 108 10.29 11.09 15.65
N LYS A 109 9.50 12.16 15.83
CA LYS A 109 8.64 12.73 14.78
C LYS A 109 9.43 13.16 13.56
N GLU A 110 10.54 13.86 13.75
CA GLU A 110 11.44 14.25 12.66
C GLU A 110 11.98 13.05 11.90
N THR A 111 12.36 11.99 12.62
CA THR A 111 12.87 10.74 12.03
C THR A 111 11.82 10.05 11.19
N VAL A 112 10.61 9.85 11.73
CA VAL A 112 9.50 9.22 11.02
C VAL A 112 9.13 10.02 9.78
N ASN A 113 9.01 11.34 9.89
CA ASN A 113 8.70 12.21 8.75
C ASN A 113 9.80 12.17 7.68
N SER A 114 11.07 12.12 8.09
CA SER A 114 12.21 12.01 7.17
C SER A 114 12.22 10.67 6.44
N ALA A 115 11.91 9.57 7.14
CA ALA A 115 11.80 8.25 6.53
C ALA A 115 10.65 8.18 5.50
N ILE A 116 9.47 8.69 5.86
CA ILE A 116 8.31 8.76 4.94
C ILE A 116 8.65 9.61 3.72
N LYS A 117 9.25 10.80 3.93
CA LYS A 117 9.65 11.68 2.83
C LYS A 117 10.66 11.01 1.91
N SER A 118 11.69 10.37 2.45
CA SER A 118 12.70 9.64 1.67
C SER A 118 12.04 8.55 0.81
N ARG A 119 11.08 7.81 1.38
CA ARG A 119 10.36 6.76 0.66
C ARG A 119 9.42 7.30 -0.42
N ASP A 120 8.73 8.40 -0.14
CA ASP A 120 7.89 9.11 -1.13
C ASP A 120 8.74 9.60 -2.31
N GLU A 121 9.90 10.19 -2.04
CA GLU A 121 10.84 10.65 -3.08
C GLU A 121 11.37 9.49 -3.93
N LEU A 122 11.72 8.34 -3.31
CA LEU A 122 12.10 7.15 -4.06
C LEU A 122 10.93 6.67 -4.93
N ASN A 123 9.72 6.59 -4.37
CA ASN A 123 8.53 6.13 -5.07
C ASN A 123 8.21 7.00 -6.29
N ASP A 124 8.32 8.32 -6.15
CA ASP A 124 8.14 9.26 -7.24
C ASP A 124 9.14 9.00 -8.38
N LYS A 125 10.44 8.86 -8.06
CA LYS A 125 11.50 8.53 -9.04
C LYS A 125 11.24 7.19 -9.73
N LEU A 126 10.94 6.14 -8.97
CA LEU A 126 10.69 4.80 -9.51
C LEU A 126 9.44 4.79 -10.41
N SER A 127 8.36 5.43 -10.00
CA SER A 127 7.10 5.45 -10.77
C SER A 127 7.23 6.13 -12.14
N LYS A 128 8.15 7.10 -12.27
CA LYS A 128 8.46 7.84 -13.51
C LYS A 128 9.55 7.19 -14.36
N SER A 129 10.21 6.17 -13.83
CA SER A 129 11.36 5.55 -14.49
C SER A 129 10.94 4.60 -15.61
N LYS A 130 11.82 4.42 -16.60
CA LYS A 130 11.56 3.50 -17.72
C LYS A 130 11.43 2.05 -17.29
N ILE A 131 12.03 1.65 -16.16
CA ILE A 131 11.94 0.26 -15.66
C ILE A 131 10.49 -0.18 -15.38
N MET A 132 9.56 0.76 -15.21
CA MET A 132 8.13 0.48 -15.07
C MET A 132 7.45 -0.04 -16.36
N HIS A 133 8.12 0.03 -17.51
CA HIS A 133 7.63 -0.61 -18.74
C HIS A 133 7.90 -2.13 -18.77
N ASP A 134 8.80 -2.64 -17.91
CA ASP A 134 8.95 -4.08 -17.74
C ASP A 134 7.81 -4.64 -16.89
N LYS A 135 7.08 -5.61 -17.45
CA LYS A 135 5.89 -6.20 -16.82
C LYS A 135 6.19 -6.78 -15.44
N ALA A 136 7.29 -7.52 -15.27
CA ALA A 136 7.61 -8.16 -13.99
C ALA A 136 8.00 -7.12 -12.94
N VAL A 137 8.75 -6.09 -13.34
CA VAL A 137 9.11 -4.96 -12.46
C VAL A 137 7.85 -4.22 -12.02
N LYS A 138 6.95 -3.89 -12.95
CA LYS A 138 5.71 -3.17 -12.68
C LYS A 138 4.81 -3.97 -11.72
N GLU A 139 4.63 -5.26 -11.96
CA GLU A 139 3.84 -6.13 -11.09
C GLU A 139 4.40 -6.22 -9.68
N ALA A 140 5.74 -6.29 -9.52
CA ALA A 140 6.37 -6.29 -8.21
C ALA A 140 6.26 -4.92 -7.51
N TYR A 141 6.47 -3.83 -8.24
CA TYR A 141 6.32 -2.46 -7.74
C TYR A 141 4.89 -2.19 -7.29
N ASP A 142 3.87 -2.63 -8.03
CA ASP A 142 2.47 -2.40 -7.68
C ASP A 142 2.08 -3.12 -6.38
N LYS A 143 2.57 -4.34 -6.15
CA LYS A 143 2.38 -5.06 -4.88
C LYS A 143 3.01 -4.29 -3.72
N TYR A 144 4.25 -3.85 -3.89
CA TYR A 144 4.96 -3.03 -2.93
C TYR A 144 4.23 -1.71 -2.65
N LYS A 145 3.85 -0.97 -3.69
CA LYS A 145 3.21 0.33 -3.57
C LYS A 145 1.85 0.23 -2.87
N LYS A 146 1.08 -0.81 -3.17
CA LYS A 146 -0.17 -1.11 -2.47
C LYS A 146 0.05 -1.35 -0.97
N ALA A 147 1.09 -2.10 -0.61
CA ALA A 147 1.43 -2.30 0.80
C ALA A 147 1.93 -1.02 1.48
N TYR A 148 2.74 -0.22 0.78
CA TYR A 148 3.18 1.10 1.26
C TYR A 148 1.99 2.03 1.50
N ASP A 149 0.99 2.05 0.63
CA ASP A 149 -0.20 2.90 0.79
C ASP A 149 -1.07 2.50 1.99
N VAL A 150 -0.99 1.24 2.43
CA VAL A 150 -1.60 0.78 3.69
C VAL A 150 -0.73 1.18 4.88
N ALA A 151 0.58 1.03 4.78
CA ALA A 151 1.53 1.32 5.87
C ALA A 151 1.69 2.81 6.15
N LYS A 152 1.70 3.65 5.11
CA LYS A 152 1.97 5.09 5.19
C LYS A 152 1.11 5.84 6.22
N PRO A 153 -0.23 5.76 6.21
CA PRO A 153 -1.04 6.47 7.20
C PRO A 153 -0.79 5.99 8.64
N GLU A 154 -0.42 4.72 8.84
CA GLU A 154 -0.06 4.20 10.16
C GLU A 154 1.31 4.73 10.60
N MET A 155 2.28 4.84 9.69
CA MET A 155 3.58 5.47 9.94
C MET A 155 3.43 6.96 10.28
N GLU A 156 2.60 7.70 9.54
CA GLU A 156 2.29 9.11 9.83
C GLU A 156 1.71 9.27 11.25
N GLY A 157 0.83 8.34 11.65
CA GLY A 157 0.24 8.27 12.99
C GLY A 157 1.25 7.99 14.12
N LEU A 158 2.35 7.27 13.87
CA LEU A 158 3.33 6.91 14.91
C LEU A 158 3.89 8.13 15.65
N SER A 159 4.16 9.22 14.93
CA SER A 159 4.65 10.46 15.52
C SER A 159 3.68 11.02 16.56
N GLN A 160 2.40 11.05 16.22
CA GLN A 160 1.33 11.51 17.08
C GLN A 160 1.12 10.56 18.26
N TYR A 161 1.22 9.25 18.06
CA TYR A 161 1.06 8.27 19.14
C TYR A 161 2.17 8.36 20.19
N VAL A 162 3.42 8.65 19.78
CA VAL A 162 4.54 8.89 20.71
C VAL A 162 4.33 10.18 21.51
N GLU A 163 3.86 11.26 20.87
CA GLU A 163 3.49 12.49 21.57
C GLU A 163 2.38 12.24 22.60
N VAL A 164 1.33 11.52 22.21
CA VAL A 164 0.23 11.11 23.10
C VAL A 164 0.76 10.29 24.27
N TYR A 165 1.59 9.27 24.01
CA TYR A 165 2.16 8.44 25.07
C TYR A 165 2.99 9.26 26.08
N SER A 166 3.81 10.18 25.58
CA SER A 166 4.63 11.07 26.41
C SER A 166 3.76 12.00 27.28
N GLU A 167 2.76 12.64 26.69
CA GLU A 167 1.86 13.55 27.41
C GLU A 167 0.97 12.81 28.42
N VAL A 168 0.47 11.63 28.06
CA VAL A 168 -0.30 10.77 28.98
C VAL A 168 0.53 10.42 30.20
N ARG A 169 1.77 9.95 30.00
CA ARG A 169 2.67 9.64 31.11
C ARG A 169 2.89 10.85 32.02
N LYS A 170 3.23 12.01 31.44
CA LYS A 170 3.46 13.24 32.22
C LYS A 170 2.24 13.70 33.03
N LYS A 171 1.04 13.65 32.44
CA LYS A 171 -0.18 14.24 33.03
C LYS A 171 -1.04 13.26 33.81
N CYS A 172 -0.85 11.96 33.63
CA CYS A 172 -1.70 10.91 34.20
C CYS A 172 -0.97 9.97 35.19
N ASP A 173 0.33 10.12 35.45
CA ASP A 173 1.06 9.23 36.37
C ASP A 173 0.57 9.32 37.85
N ASN A 174 -0.06 10.44 38.26
CA ASN A 174 -0.52 10.68 39.65
C ASN A 174 -1.92 10.10 39.99
N VAL A 175 -2.47 9.26 39.11
CA VAL A 175 -3.88 8.83 39.09
C VAL A 175 -4.17 7.63 40.01
N PHE A 176 -3.19 7.05 40.71
CA PHE A 176 -3.33 5.72 41.33
C PHE A 176 -3.45 5.66 42.87
N TYR A 177 -3.29 6.76 43.61
CA TYR A 177 -3.34 6.74 45.08
C TYR A 177 -4.37 7.68 45.69
N LEU A 178 -5.49 7.07 46.10
CA LEU A 178 -6.64 7.73 46.68
C LEU A 178 -7.02 7.04 48.01
N GLY A 179 -6.49 7.54 49.13
CA GLY A 179 -6.84 7.06 50.47
C GLY A 179 -8.13 7.71 50.97
N TYR A 180 -9.29 7.25 50.48
CA TYR A 180 -10.59 7.97 50.66
C TYR A 180 -11.60 7.30 51.55
N ILE A 181 -11.16 6.39 52.41
CA ILE A 181 -12.09 5.60 53.20
C ILE A 181 -12.90 6.49 54.17
N SER A 182 -12.43 7.67 54.57
CA SER A 182 -13.10 8.53 55.57
C SER A 182 -13.43 9.97 55.13
N LYS A 183 -13.25 10.31 53.85
CA LYS A 183 -13.50 11.69 53.38
C LYS A 183 -14.96 11.92 52.99
N LYS A 184 -15.42 13.18 53.11
CA LYS A 184 -16.76 13.56 52.64
C LYS A 184 -16.83 13.59 51.10
N PRO A 185 -18.02 13.40 50.51
CA PRO A 185 -18.17 13.36 49.05
C PRO A 185 -17.65 14.61 48.33
N ASP A 186 -17.82 15.80 48.92
CA ASP A 186 -17.36 17.08 48.36
C ASP A 186 -15.84 17.25 48.44
N GLU A 187 -15.21 16.72 49.49
CA GLU A 187 -13.75 16.67 49.60
C GLU A 187 -13.13 15.73 48.56
N VAL A 188 -13.78 14.57 48.34
CA VAL A 188 -13.36 13.62 47.31
C VAL A 188 -13.53 14.20 45.91
N ASP A 189 -14.64 14.90 45.62
CA ASP A 189 -14.87 15.56 44.34
C ASP A 189 -13.73 16.53 43.98
N LYS A 190 -13.38 17.42 44.93
CA LYS A 190 -12.29 18.38 44.79
C LYS A 190 -10.93 17.72 44.62
N GLU A 191 -10.65 16.67 45.39
CA GLU A 191 -9.35 15.99 45.30
C GLU A 191 -9.20 15.21 43.99
N VAL A 192 -10.30 14.63 43.47
CA VAL A 192 -10.30 14.03 42.13
C VAL A 192 -10.05 15.10 41.08
N ASP A 193 -10.68 16.27 41.15
CA ASP A 193 -10.38 17.35 40.20
C ASP A 193 -8.93 17.82 40.30
N GLN A 194 -8.39 17.91 41.51
CA GLN A 194 -6.99 18.30 41.72
C GLN A 194 -6.00 17.26 41.17
N LYS A 195 -6.27 15.96 41.34
CA LYS A 195 -5.35 14.88 40.93
C LYS A 195 -5.51 14.43 39.49
N TYR A 196 -6.74 14.48 38.96
CA TYR A 196 -7.09 13.96 37.64
C TYR A 196 -7.42 15.06 36.64
N GLY A 197 -7.54 16.32 37.05
CA GLY A 197 -7.97 17.43 36.19
C GLY A 197 -7.11 17.60 34.94
N ASP A 198 -5.79 17.55 35.09
CA ASP A 198 -4.85 17.64 33.96
C ASP A 198 -4.99 16.46 33.00
N CYS A 199 -5.10 15.24 33.53
CA CYS A 199 -5.28 14.04 32.73
C CYS A 199 -6.64 14.05 32.01
N THR A 200 -7.72 14.43 32.70
CA THR A 200 -9.08 14.53 32.16
C THR A 200 -9.13 15.57 31.03
N SER A 201 -8.53 16.73 31.25
CA SER A 201 -8.42 17.79 30.25
C SER A 201 -7.62 17.35 29.02
N LEU A 202 -6.52 16.61 29.24
CA LEU A 202 -5.76 16.00 28.15
C LEU A 202 -6.63 15.03 27.35
N MET A 203 -7.35 14.11 28.00
CA MET A 203 -8.21 13.14 27.31
C MET A 203 -9.31 13.81 26.49
N GLN A 204 -9.95 14.84 27.04
CA GLN A 204 -10.94 15.65 26.31
C GLN A 204 -10.33 16.34 25.09
N LYS A 205 -9.11 16.89 25.21
CA LYS A 205 -8.39 17.46 24.06
C LYS A 205 -8.11 16.39 23.00
N LEU A 206 -7.60 15.23 23.40
CA LEU A 206 -7.29 14.12 22.48
C LEU A 206 -8.55 13.59 21.78
N SER A 207 -9.70 13.59 22.46
CA SER A 207 -11.00 13.16 21.88
C SER A 207 -11.45 13.97 20.66
N LYS A 208 -10.88 15.16 20.47
CA LYS A 208 -11.16 16.09 19.36
C LYS A 208 -10.09 16.04 18.26
N SER A 209 -9.18 15.07 18.31
CA SER A 209 -8.14 14.93 17.30
C SER A 209 -8.73 14.53 15.93
N ASP A 210 -8.14 15.04 14.85
CA ASP A 210 -8.44 14.59 13.49
C ASP A 210 -8.00 13.13 13.23
N ASN A 211 -7.09 12.60 14.05
CA ASN A 211 -6.72 11.18 14.01
C ASN A 211 -7.75 10.35 14.77
N SER A 212 -8.51 9.53 14.04
CA SER A 212 -9.59 8.70 14.59
C SER A 212 -9.16 7.75 15.72
N ASN A 213 -7.92 7.22 15.70
CA ASN A 213 -7.42 6.35 16.77
C ASN A 213 -7.11 7.16 18.04
N VAL A 214 -6.56 8.36 17.90
CA VAL A 214 -6.31 9.29 19.03
C VAL A 214 -7.63 9.82 19.59
N ALA A 215 -8.57 10.19 18.73
CA ALA A 215 -9.90 10.63 19.11
C ALA A 215 -10.64 9.55 19.91
N ARG A 216 -10.63 8.30 19.43
CA ARG A 216 -11.22 7.17 20.16
C ARG A 216 -10.54 6.95 21.51
N PHE A 217 -9.20 6.93 21.54
CA PHE A 217 -8.44 6.81 22.79
C PHE A 217 -8.81 7.91 23.80
N GLY A 218 -8.79 9.17 23.38
CA GLY A 218 -9.16 10.31 24.24
C GLY A 218 -10.59 10.22 24.74
N LYS A 219 -11.54 9.78 23.90
CA LYS A 219 -12.93 9.60 24.29
C LYS A 219 -13.10 8.49 25.32
N GLU A 220 -12.56 7.29 25.06
CA GLU A 220 -12.64 6.13 25.97
C GLU A 220 -12.12 6.48 27.37
N TRP A 221 -10.97 7.16 27.44
CA TRP A 221 -10.38 7.56 28.71
C TRP A 221 -11.08 8.75 29.37
N SER A 222 -11.58 9.72 28.59
CA SER A 222 -12.39 10.82 29.14
C SER A 222 -13.67 10.29 29.79
N ASP A 223 -14.35 9.35 29.13
CA ASP A 223 -15.56 8.70 29.64
C ASP A 223 -15.25 7.87 30.91
N TYR A 224 -14.10 7.17 30.91
CA TYR A 224 -13.62 6.43 32.07
C TYR A 224 -13.33 7.36 33.26
N TYR A 225 -12.57 8.44 33.10
CA TYR A 225 -12.26 9.37 34.20
C TYR A 225 -13.50 10.06 34.76
N THR A 226 -14.46 10.41 33.90
CA THR A 226 -15.76 10.93 34.33
C THR A 226 -16.50 9.92 35.21
N SER A 227 -16.54 8.65 34.76
CA SER A 227 -17.16 7.55 35.51
C SER A 227 -16.42 7.25 36.81
N LEU A 228 -15.09 7.35 36.79
CA LEU A 228 -14.23 7.09 37.94
C LEU A 228 -14.39 8.17 39.01
N LYS A 229 -14.49 9.44 38.62
CA LYS A 229 -14.84 10.56 39.52
C LYS A 229 -16.17 10.29 40.22
N LYS A 230 -17.21 9.95 39.44
CA LYS A 230 -18.54 9.61 39.98
C LYS A 230 -18.46 8.44 40.96
N TYR A 231 -17.74 7.37 40.61
CA TYR A 231 -17.53 6.22 41.48
C TYR A 231 -16.93 6.62 42.83
N TYR A 232 -15.88 7.44 42.87
CA TYR A 232 -15.25 7.84 44.13
C TYR A 232 -16.16 8.70 45.02
N VAL A 233 -16.91 9.64 44.42
CA VAL A 233 -17.86 10.49 45.16
C VAL A 233 -19.01 9.66 45.73
N GLU A 234 -19.59 8.75 44.95
CA GLU A 234 -20.68 7.87 45.40
C GLU A 234 -20.20 6.84 46.44
N TYR A 235 -18.98 6.34 46.30
CA TYR A 235 -18.35 5.48 47.28
C TYR A 235 -18.20 6.19 48.63
N ALA A 236 -17.67 7.41 48.62
CA ALA A 236 -17.51 8.22 49.83
C ALA A 236 -18.87 8.49 50.51
N ARG A 237 -19.92 8.73 49.70
CA ARG A 237 -21.29 8.90 50.20
C ARG A 237 -21.83 7.64 50.87
N ALA A 238 -21.66 6.48 50.25
CA ALA A 238 -22.08 5.20 50.83
C ALA A 238 -21.36 4.91 52.15
N TYR A 239 -20.06 5.20 52.22
CA TYR A 239 -19.26 5.01 53.43
C TYR A 239 -19.70 5.96 54.56
N THR A 240 -19.78 7.27 54.28
CA THR A 240 -20.13 8.29 55.28
C THR A 240 -21.56 8.17 55.80
N SER A 241 -22.48 7.60 55.00
CA SER A 241 -23.86 7.31 55.42
C SER A 241 -24.05 5.94 56.08
N GLY A 242 -23.01 5.10 56.13
CA GLY A 242 -23.11 3.71 56.61
C GLY A 242 -23.93 2.77 55.71
N ASN A 243 -24.39 3.24 54.54
CA ASN A 243 -25.18 2.44 53.59
C ASN A 243 -24.28 1.70 52.60
N PHE A 244 -23.62 0.64 53.07
CA PHE A 244 -22.71 -0.15 52.24
C PHE A 244 -23.39 -0.89 51.08
N SER A 245 -24.70 -1.16 51.18
CA SER A 245 -25.49 -1.76 50.10
C SER A 245 -25.65 -0.83 48.88
N ALA A 246 -25.49 0.48 49.06
CA ALA A 246 -25.54 1.46 47.98
C ALA A 246 -24.19 1.75 47.30
N ARG A 247 -23.14 0.96 47.60
CA ARG A 247 -21.80 1.18 47.06
C ARG A 247 -21.78 0.99 45.53
N PRO A 248 -21.24 1.96 44.76
CA PRO A 248 -21.17 1.85 43.31
C PRO A 248 -20.17 0.76 42.89
N ARG A 249 -20.36 0.24 41.67
CA ARG A 249 -19.35 -0.60 41.01
C ARG A 249 -18.27 0.27 40.40
N ARG A 250 -17.01 -0.16 40.52
CA ARG A 250 -15.88 0.50 39.88
C ARG A 250 -16.03 0.39 38.35
N PRO A 251 -15.85 1.48 37.60
CA PRO A 251 -15.87 1.41 36.13
C PRO A 251 -14.72 0.55 35.61
N THR A 252 -14.96 -0.13 34.49
CA THR A 252 -13.95 -0.90 33.79
C THR A 252 -12.98 0.02 33.07
N GLU A 253 -11.69 -0.21 33.25
CA GLU A 253 -10.63 0.55 32.59
C GLU A 253 -10.58 0.22 31.08
N PRO A 254 -10.38 1.22 30.20
CA PRO A 254 -10.20 0.97 28.78
C PRO A 254 -8.96 0.11 28.49
N SER A 255 -9.07 -0.81 27.54
CA SER A 255 -7.92 -1.63 27.10
C SER A 255 -6.93 -0.85 26.23
N THR A 256 -7.38 0.24 25.61
CA THR A 256 -6.54 1.07 24.74
C THR A 256 -5.60 1.92 25.59
N THR A 257 -4.30 1.72 25.50
CA THR A 257 -3.29 2.61 26.12
C THR A 257 -2.49 3.36 25.05
N GLY A 258 -1.77 4.42 25.44
CA GLY A 258 -0.83 5.10 24.54
C GLY A 258 0.19 4.13 23.92
N TYR A 259 0.62 3.12 24.68
CA TYR A 259 1.48 2.05 24.18
C TYR A 259 0.77 1.17 23.13
N THR A 260 -0.50 0.82 23.35
CA THR A 260 -1.25 0.03 22.35
C THR A 260 -1.50 0.78 21.05
N LEU A 261 -1.60 2.12 21.06
CA LEU A 261 -1.69 2.90 19.82
C LEU A 261 -0.43 2.69 18.96
N ILE A 262 0.74 2.79 19.58
CA ILE A 262 2.03 2.59 18.93
C ILE A 262 2.14 1.14 18.42
N THR A 263 1.90 0.14 19.27
CA THR A 263 2.08 -1.27 18.87
C THR A 263 1.08 -1.73 17.82
N ASN A 264 -0.16 -1.23 17.84
CA ASN A 264 -1.15 -1.53 16.80
C ASN A 264 -0.75 -0.93 15.45
N ALA A 265 -0.25 0.31 15.44
CA ALA A 265 0.25 0.94 14.22
C ALA A 265 1.47 0.19 13.67
N SER A 266 2.45 -0.13 14.52
CA SER A 266 3.61 -0.94 14.14
C SER A 266 3.19 -2.30 13.58
N ARG A 267 2.23 -2.98 14.22
CA ARG A 267 1.71 -4.27 13.73
C ARG A 267 1.09 -4.12 12.34
N LYS A 268 0.25 -3.11 12.11
CA LYS A 268 -0.37 -2.88 10.79
C LYS A 268 0.66 -2.56 9.70
N VAL A 269 1.72 -1.82 10.04
CA VAL A 269 2.85 -1.59 9.12
C VAL A 269 3.51 -2.92 8.76
N THR A 270 3.79 -3.78 9.74
CA THR A 270 4.34 -5.13 9.48
C THR A 270 3.39 -6.01 8.67
N ASP A 271 2.11 -6.06 9.06
CA ASP A 271 1.07 -6.90 8.43
C ASP A 271 0.75 -6.46 7.00
N SER A 272 1.01 -5.19 6.64
CA SER A 272 0.92 -4.71 5.26
C SER A 272 1.85 -5.49 4.31
N GLY A 273 2.92 -6.08 4.83
CA GLY A 273 3.95 -6.76 4.04
C GLY A 273 4.85 -5.80 3.26
N MET A 274 4.83 -4.49 3.57
CA MET A 274 5.60 -3.46 2.85
C MET A 274 7.08 -3.84 2.66
N ASP A 275 7.78 -4.24 3.73
CA ASP A 275 9.19 -4.62 3.64
C ASP A 275 9.42 -5.85 2.77
N ARG A 276 8.54 -6.85 2.90
CA ARG A 276 8.61 -8.07 2.08
C ARG A 276 8.46 -7.72 0.59
N TYR A 277 7.41 -6.98 0.24
CA TYR A 277 7.17 -6.64 -1.16
C TYR A 277 8.20 -5.66 -1.71
N TYR A 278 8.75 -4.77 -0.89
CA TYR A 278 9.87 -3.93 -1.28
C TYR A 278 11.13 -4.76 -1.61
N ASN A 279 11.44 -5.77 -0.79
CA ASN A 279 12.55 -6.68 -1.03
C ASN A 279 12.32 -7.52 -2.29
N ASP A 280 11.10 -8.01 -2.52
CA ASP A 280 10.74 -8.73 -3.75
C ASP A 280 10.91 -7.84 -4.98
N PHE A 281 10.41 -6.60 -4.93
CA PHE A 281 10.61 -5.60 -5.98
C PHE A 281 12.09 -5.31 -6.24
N SER A 282 12.89 -5.10 -5.18
CA SER A 282 14.33 -4.89 -5.28
C SER A 282 15.04 -6.08 -5.93
N SER A 283 14.65 -7.30 -5.56
CA SER A 283 15.19 -8.53 -6.14
C SER A 283 14.93 -8.60 -7.64
N VAL A 284 13.69 -8.31 -8.08
CA VAL A 284 13.34 -8.28 -9.51
C VAL A 284 14.16 -7.24 -10.28
N VAL A 285 14.32 -6.02 -9.75
CA VAL A 285 15.14 -4.97 -10.38
C VAL A 285 16.60 -5.42 -10.52
N ASN A 286 17.19 -6.01 -9.48
CA ASN A 286 18.58 -6.50 -9.50
C ASN A 286 18.79 -7.69 -10.45
N GLN A 287 17.83 -8.60 -10.54
CA GLN A 287 17.87 -9.71 -11.51
C GLN A 287 17.87 -9.18 -12.95
N LYS A 288 17.04 -8.19 -13.26
CA LYS A 288 17.00 -7.55 -14.59
C LYS A 288 18.30 -6.84 -14.93
N LEU A 289 18.90 -6.12 -13.97
CA LEU A 289 20.21 -5.49 -14.14
C LEU A 289 21.31 -6.51 -14.51
N THR A 290 21.28 -7.69 -13.90
CA THR A 290 22.29 -8.73 -14.09
C THR A 290 22.06 -9.53 -15.38
N ALA A 291 20.81 -9.69 -15.81
CA ALA A 291 20.45 -10.43 -17.02
C ALA A 291 20.81 -9.68 -18.32
N LEU A 292 20.81 -8.33 -18.28
CA LEU A 292 21.23 -7.49 -19.40
C LEU A 292 22.76 -7.46 -19.46
N ARG A 293 23.35 -8.32 -20.30
CA ARG A 293 24.80 -8.36 -20.55
C ARG A 293 25.25 -7.08 -21.27
#